data_AF-A0A6M1SJP7-F1
#
_entry.id   AF-A0A6M1SJP7-F1
#
_cell.length_a   1.000
_cell.length_b   1.000
_cell.length_c   1.000
_cell.angle_alpha   90.00
_cell.angle_beta   90.00
_cell.angle_gamma   90.00
#
_symmetry.space_group_name_H-M   'P 1'
#
loop_
_entity.id
_entity.type
_entity.pdbx_description
1 polymer ?
#
loop_
_entity_poly.entity_id
_entity_poly.type
_entity_poly.pdbx_seq_one_letter_code
_entity_poly.pdbx_strand_id
1 'polypeptide(L)'
;MLLEALGPAETALFVMPTANSEQWHEVQGLFPQAVQKVAKLADASGEQPYYAFNLPEFNASQPASGLYTLYPGLELEDSSSQPLTGVAELLSELESQPSTLVVEQPELVWPLLQALKSHSGYKQVSELWLRVGAVPLYQGMPEASEILNWCQDEGFELQVTREDDPDLPLLQLTRHPFYDRWQEQAQRAAKLAKQLKAAQAAIEAAHAEKQQWLTQQEQWQQDQEALQAQCDEQRQKIDALQADLAQQKALHSALMDLHKDINKKFEEQHEFIKEAANALGQHITRRTADL
;
A
#
# COMPACT_ATOMS: atom_id res chain seq x y z
N MET A 1 -23.34 -37.90 23.07
CA MET A 1 -22.67 -36.94 23.96
C MET A 1 -21.96 -35.96 23.04
N LEU A 2 -22.34 -34.69 22.87
CA LEU A 2 -23.15 -33.79 23.69
C LEU A 2 -24.05 -32.96 22.75
N LEU A 3 -25.37 -33.13 22.84
CA LEU A 3 -26.27 -32.00 22.66
C LEU A 3 -26.18 -31.25 23.99
N GLU A 4 -25.13 -30.45 24.15
CA GLU A 4 -25.10 -29.47 25.24
C GLU A 4 -26.33 -28.61 25.03
N ALA A 5 -27.19 -28.58 26.05
CA ALA A 5 -28.40 -27.79 26.05
C ALA A 5 -28.02 -26.37 25.62
N LEU A 6 -28.60 -25.92 24.49
CA LEU A 6 -28.59 -24.53 24.06
C LEU A 6 -28.76 -23.65 25.31
N GLY A 7 -27.86 -22.69 25.49
CA GLY A 7 -27.75 -21.91 26.71
C GLY A 7 -29.10 -21.36 27.17
N PRO A 8 -29.30 -21.17 28.48
CA PRO A 8 -30.59 -20.74 29.00
C PRO A 8 -30.94 -19.34 28.47
N ALA A 9 -32.05 -19.26 27.75
CA ALA A 9 -32.75 -18.05 27.29
C ALA A 9 -32.17 -17.29 26.09
N GLU A 10 -31.88 -17.99 24.99
CA GLU A 10 -31.77 -17.33 23.69
C GLU A 10 -33.17 -17.01 23.15
N THR A 11 -33.51 -15.72 23.08
CA THR A 11 -34.68 -15.26 22.34
C THR A 11 -34.41 -15.44 20.85
N ALA A 12 -35.14 -16.34 20.20
CA ALA A 12 -35.13 -16.48 18.74
C ALA A 12 -36.30 -15.70 18.14
N LEU A 13 -36.04 -15.01 17.03
CA LEU A 13 -37.11 -14.40 16.23
C LEU A 13 -37.41 -15.31 15.05
N PHE A 14 -38.67 -15.65 14.88
CA PHE A 14 -39.17 -16.40 13.74
C PHE A 14 -40.11 -15.54 12.91
N VAL A 15 -39.81 -15.36 11.61
CA VAL A 15 -40.60 -14.47 10.75
C VAL A 15 -41.19 -15.25 9.58
N MET A 16 -42.50 -15.08 9.37
CA MET A 16 -43.26 -15.76 8.33
C MET A 16 -44.46 -14.94 7.84
N PRO A 17 -44.99 -15.22 6.64
CA PRO A 17 -46.13 -14.51 6.08
C PRO A 17 -47.46 -14.93 6.70
N THR A 18 -47.53 -16.11 7.34
CA THR A 18 -48.76 -16.70 7.88
C THR A 18 -48.58 -17.17 9.32
N ALA A 19 -49.67 -17.15 10.10
CA ALA A 19 -49.69 -17.68 11.46
C ALA A 19 -49.84 -19.21 11.46
N ASN A 20 -49.34 -19.90 12.50
CA ASN A 20 -49.57 -21.33 12.76
C ASN A 20 -49.16 -22.29 11.62
N SER A 21 -48.01 -22.09 10.96
CA SER A 21 -47.48 -23.11 10.04
C SER A 21 -46.91 -24.31 10.80
N GLU A 22 -46.78 -25.46 10.14
CA GLU A 22 -46.07 -26.61 10.70
C GLU A 22 -44.61 -26.27 11.02
N GLN A 23 -43.97 -25.42 10.22
CA GLN A 23 -42.60 -24.92 10.44
C GLN A 23 -42.49 -24.17 11.78
N TRP A 24 -43.52 -23.42 12.19
CA TRP A 24 -43.51 -22.77 13.50
C TRP A 24 -43.44 -23.77 14.64
N HIS A 25 -44.14 -24.90 14.53
CA HIS A 25 -44.09 -25.94 15.57
C HIS A 25 -42.72 -26.63 15.63
N GLU A 26 -42.07 -26.83 14.49
CA GLU A 26 -40.70 -27.33 14.43
C GLU A 26 -39.73 -26.36 15.13
N VAL A 27 -39.78 -25.07 14.76
CA VAL A 27 -38.95 -24.02 15.36
C VAL A 27 -39.23 -23.89 16.86
N GLN A 28 -40.48 -23.95 17.29
CA GLN A 28 -40.83 -23.89 18.72
C GLN A 28 -40.32 -25.12 19.49
N GLY A 29 -40.23 -26.29 18.84
CA GLY A 29 -39.61 -27.48 19.41
C GLY A 29 -38.10 -27.32 19.65
N LEU A 30 -37.43 -26.55 18.79
CA LEU A 30 -35.99 -26.24 18.90
C LEU A 30 -35.71 -25.04 19.81
N PHE A 31 -36.59 -24.04 19.76
CA PHE A 31 -36.48 -22.77 20.47
C PHE A 31 -37.79 -22.48 21.22
N PRO A 32 -37.99 -23.06 22.42
CA PRO A 32 -39.24 -22.90 23.17
C PRO A 32 -39.59 -21.45 23.54
N GLN A 33 -38.59 -20.55 23.55
CA GLN A 33 -38.75 -19.12 23.83
C GLN A 33 -38.80 -18.26 22.56
N ALA A 34 -38.86 -18.88 21.38
CA ALA A 34 -38.98 -18.13 20.14
C ALA A 34 -40.26 -17.28 20.13
N VAL A 35 -40.19 -16.13 19.47
CA VAL A 35 -41.35 -15.27 19.20
C VAL A 35 -41.64 -15.31 17.70
N GLN A 36 -42.86 -15.70 17.35
CA GLN A 36 -43.34 -15.63 15.98
C GLN A 36 -43.78 -14.21 15.64
N LYS A 37 -43.26 -13.67 14.54
CA LYS A 37 -43.71 -12.44 13.92
C LYS A 37 -44.31 -12.76 12.56
N VAL A 38 -45.60 -12.46 12.42
CA VAL A 38 -46.31 -12.69 11.15
C VAL A 38 -46.24 -11.41 10.32
N ALA A 39 -45.43 -11.43 9.27
CA ALA A 39 -45.24 -10.31 8.35
C ALA A 39 -44.87 -10.84 6.96
N LYS A 40 -45.45 -10.23 5.91
CA LYS A 40 -44.99 -10.47 4.55
C LYS A 40 -43.79 -9.56 4.29
N LEU A 41 -42.66 -10.18 4.00
CA LEU A 41 -41.39 -9.48 3.89
C LEU A 41 -40.94 -9.31 2.45
N ALA A 42 -40.22 -8.23 2.21
CA ALA A 42 -39.49 -7.97 0.99
C ALA A 42 -38.17 -7.26 1.27
N ASP A 43 -37.37 -7.04 0.23
CA ASP A 43 -36.12 -6.29 0.34
C ASP A 43 -36.36 -4.87 0.88
N ALA A 44 -37.39 -4.18 0.37
CA ALA A 44 -37.80 -2.86 0.80
C ALA A 44 -39.29 -2.81 1.17
N SER A 45 -39.67 -1.89 2.05
CA SER A 45 -41.07 -1.67 2.42
C SER A 45 -41.85 -1.01 1.28
N GLY A 46 -43.15 -1.30 1.17
CA GLY A 46 -44.07 -0.65 0.24
C GLY A 46 -44.93 -1.61 -0.57
N GLU A 47 -45.64 -1.06 -1.55
CA GLU A 47 -46.45 -1.83 -2.50
C GLU A 47 -45.56 -2.56 -3.50
N GLN A 48 -45.51 -3.88 -3.40
CA GLN A 48 -44.70 -4.75 -4.27
C GLN A 48 -45.49 -5.99 -4.67
N PRO A 49 -45.18 -6.61 -5.83
CA PRO A 49 -45.78 -7.87 -6.23
C PRO A 49 -45.54 -8.95 -5.16
N TYR A 50 -46.60 -9.65 -4.79
CA TYR A 50 -46.53 -10.83 -3.93
C TYR A 50 -47.04 -12.03 -4.72
N TYR A 51 -46.18 -13.02 -4.93
CA TYR A 51 -46.47 -14.20 -5.74
C TYR A 51 -47.06 -15.28 -4.85
N ALA A 52 -48.36 -15.54 -5.02
CA ALA A 52 -49.07 -16.59 -4.33
C ALA A 52 -49.16 -17.83 -5.23
N PHE A 53 -48.76 -18.98 -4.68
CA PHE A 53 -48.80 -20.26 -5.35
C PHE A 53 -49.84 -21.18 -4.73
N ASN A 54 -50.21 -22.24 -5.44
CA ASN A 54 -51.09 -23.31 -4.95
C ASN A 54 -50.56 -24.04 -3.69
N LEU A 55 -49.28 -23.88 -3.39
CA LEU A 55 -48.61 -24.33 -2.16
C LEU A 55 -48.18 -23.10 -1.34
N PRO A 56 -48.92 -22.75 -0.26
CA PRO A 56 -48.71 -21.50 0.46
C PRO A 56 -47.33 -21.32 1.09
N GLU A 57 -46.60 -22.41 1.36
CA GLU A 57 -45.22 -22.43 1.85
C GLU A 57 -44.21 -21.82 0.88
N PHE A 58 -44.57 -21.70 -0.40
CA PHE A 58 -43.74 -21.10 -1.45
C PHE A 58 -44.18 -19.68 -1.84
N ASN A 59 -45.15 -19.11 -1.13
CA ASN A 59 -45.54 -17.74 -1.35
C ASN A 59 -44.37 -16.79 -1.05
N ALA A 60 -44.06 -15.90 -1.99
CA ALA A 60 -42.82 -15.15 -1.96
C ALA A 60 -42.99 -13.71 -2.47
N SER A 61 -42.09 -12.82 -2.06
CA SER A 61 -41.94 -11.48 -2.64
C SER A 61 -41.10 -11.46 -3.93
N GLN A 62 -40.48 -12.60 -4.29
CA GLN A 62 -39.70 -12.78 -5.50
C GLN A 62 -40.33 -13.85 -6.40
N PRO A 63 -40.25 -13.72 -7.75
CA PRO A 63 -40.70 -14.76 -8.66
C PRO A 63 -39.95 -16.08 -8.45
N ALA A 64 -40.68 -17.20 -8.50
CA ALA A 64 -40.07 -18.53 -8.54
C ALA A 64 -39.21 -18.69 -9.81
N SER A 65 -38.03 -19.29 -9.66
CA SER A 65 -37.11 -19.62 -10.75
C SER A 65 -36.79 -21.13 -10.71
N GLY A 66 -35.78 -21.55 -9.96
CA GLY A 66 -35.40 -22.96 -9.80
C GLY A 66 -36.46 -23.80 -9.09
N LEU A 67 -37.38 -23.18 -8.36
CA LEU A 67 -38.41 -23.87 -7.61
C LEU A 67 -39.31 -24.76 -8.50
N TYR A 68 -39.63 -24.34 -9.73
CA TYR A 68 -40.41 -25.16 -10.68
C TYR A 68 -39.71 -26.46 -11.09
N THR A 69 -38.39 -26.53 -10.92
CA THR A 69 -37.62 -27.76 -11.20
C THR A 69 -37.82 -28.80 -10.09
N LEU A 70 -37.91 -28.34 -8.84
CA LEU A 70 -38.14 -29.20 -7.67
C LEU A 70 -39.62 -29.57 -7.53
N TYR A 71 -40.51 -28.64 -7.87
CA TYR A 71 -41.97 -28.81 -7.74
C TYR A 71 -42.66 -28.56 -9.09
N PRO A 72 -42.72 -29.55 -9.99
CA PRO A 72 -43.30 -29.37 -11.33
C PRO A 72 -44.81 -29.12 -11.34
N GLY A 73 -45.51 -29.38 -10.22
CA GLY A 73 -46.93 -29.07 -10.03
C GLY A 73 -47.20 -27.72 -9.36
N LEU A 74 -46.16 -26.90 -9.15
CA LEU A 74 -46.30 -25.56 -8.59
C LEU A 74 -46.97 -24.65 -9.63
N GLU A 75 -48.08 -24.02 -9.23
CA GLU A 75 -48.84 -23.11 -10.07
C GLU A 75 -48.94 -21.74 -9.41
N LEU A 76 -48.68 -20.67 -10.18
CA LEU A 76 -48.88 -19.29 -9.73
C LEU A 76 -50.38 -18.97 -9.78
N GLU A 77 -50.98 -18.69 -8.63
CA GLU A 77 -52.40 -18.37 -8.49
C GLU A 77 -52.65 -16.86 -8.56
N ASP A 78 -51.79 -16.05 -7.94
CA ASP A 78 -51.90 -14.60 -7.89
C ASP A 78 -50.52 -13.92 -7.86
N SER A 79 -50.43 -12.71 -8.40
CA SER A 79 -49.23 -11.86 -8.37
C SER A 79 -49.57 -10.40 -8.10
N SER A 80 -50.63 -10.15 -7.32
CA SER A 80 -51.11 -8.82 -7.00
C SER A 80 -50.09 -8.01 -6.20
N SER A 81 -50.11 -6.69 -6.39
CA SER A 81 -49.34 -5.77 -5.52
C SER A 81 -49.96 -5.77 -4.12
N GLN A 82 -49.12 -5.91 -3.11
CA GLN A 82 -49.52 -5.90 -1.71
C GLN A 82 -48.53 -5.07 -0.89
N PRO A 83 -48.97 -4.51 0.25
CA PRO A 83 -48.06 -3.83 1.17
C PRO A 83 -47.16 -4.87 1.84
N LEU A 84 -45.86 -4.79 1.59
CA LEU A 84 -44.82 -5.63 2.19
C LEU A 84 -43.96 -4.81 3.16
N THR A 85 -43.48 -5.46 4.22
CA THR A 85 -42.53 -4.89 5.17
C THR A 85 -41.10 -5.17 4.69
N GLY A 86 -40.25 -4.15 4.68
CA GLY A 86 -38.84 -4.32 4.33
C GLY A 86 -38.06 -5.07 5.41
N VAL A 87 -37.12 -5.93 5.00
CA VAL A 87 -36.23 -6.64 5.92
C VAL A 87 -35.44 -5.69 6.84
N ALA A 88 -35.05 -4.51 6.35
CA ALA A 88 -34.37 -3.50 7.17
C ALA A 88 -35.27 -2.91 8.26
N GLU A 89 -36.55 -2.66 7.94
CA GLU A 89 -37.54 -2.17 8.91
C GLU A 89 -37.78 -3.22 10.00
N LEU A 90 -37.97 -4.48 9.58
CA LEU A 90 -38.07 -5.61 10.50
C LEU A 90 -36.87 -5.69 11.47
N LEU A 91 -35.64 -5.57 10.97
CA LEU A 91 -34.42 -5.61 11.79
C LEU A 91 -34.33 -4.42 12.75
N SER A 92 -34.81 -3.25 12.33
CA SER A 92 -34.80 -2.04 13.17
C SER A 92 -35.81 -2.08 14.33
N GLU A 93 -36.91 -2.82 14.17
CA GLU A 93 -37.92 -3.03 15.21
C GLU A 93 -37.45 -3.99 16.31
N LEU A 94 -36.34 -4.70 16.12
CA LEU A 94 -35.76 -5.59 17.13
C LEU A 94 -35.00 -4.75 18.17
N GLU A 95 -35.75 -4.21 19.13
CA GLU A 95 -35.25 -3.37 20.24
C GLU A 95 -34.16 -4.09 21.07
N SER A 96 -34.33 -5.40 21.30
CA SER A 96 -33.28 -6.30 21.79
C SER A 96 -32.99 -7.31 20.69
N GLN A 97 -31.82 -7.20 20.07
CA GLN A 97 -31.50 -8.12 18.97
C GLN A 97 -31.43 -9.55 19.48
N PRO A 98 -32.10 -10.48 18.80
CA PRO A 98 -31.96 -11.87 19.12
C PRO A 98 -30.50 -12.28 18.88
N SER A 99 -29.97 -13.13 19.75
CA SER A 99 -28.71 -13.83 19.50
C SER A 99 -28.84 -14.77 18.29
N THR A 100 -30.06 -15.23 18.01
CA THR A 100 -30.34 -16.28 17.04
C THR A 100 -31.45 -15.87 16.08
N LEU A 101 -31.15 -15.89 14.79
CA LEU A 101 -32.08 -15.55 13.72
C LEU A 101 -32.39 -16.77 12.87
N VAL A 102 -33.69 -17.09 12.75
CA VAL A 102 -34.17 -18.25 12.00
C VAL A 102 -34.95 -17.77 10.77
N VAL A 103 -34.48 -18.17 9.58
CA VAL A 103 -35.05 -17.83 8.28
C VAL A 103 -35.44 -19.12 7.55
N GLU A 104 -36.71 -19.48 7.68
CA GLU A 104 -37.30 -20.67 7.05
C GLU A 104 -37.73 -20.43 5.60
N GLN A 105 -37.82 -19.17 5.18
CA GLN A 105 -38.25 -18.76 3.86
C GLN A 105 -37.05 -18.53 2.94
N PRO A 106 -36.78 -19.43 1.97
CA PRO A 106 -35.55 -19.37 1.18
C PRO A 106 -35.40 -18.07 0.37
N GLU A 107 -36.49 -17.49 -0.10
CA GLU A 107 -36.48 -16.23 -0.86
C GLU A 107 -35.99 -15.03 -0.03
N LEU A 108 -36.11 -15.11 1.29
CA LEU A 108 -35.75 -14.02 2.19
C LEU A 108 -34.34 -14.13 2.72
N VAL A 109 -33.70 -15.30 2.62
CA VAL A 109 -32.35 -15.53 3.15
C VAL A 109 -31.40 -14.45 2.62
N TRP A 110 -31.34 -14.24 1.31
CA TRP A 110 -30.36 -13.30 0.76
C TRP A 110 -30.64 -11.83 1.09
N PRO A 111 -31.85 -11.28 0.84
CA PRO A 111 -32.16 -9.90 1.25
C PRO A 111 -31.94 -9.66 2.74
N LEU A 112 -32.30 -10.63 3.58
CA LEU A 112 -32.11 -10.52 5.02
C LEU A 112 -30.63 -10.48 5.40
N LEU A 113 -29.76 -11.30 4.81
CA LEU A 113 -28.32 -11.25 5.05
C LEU A 113 -27.72 -9.90 4.61
N GLN A 114 -28.13 -9.36 3.46
CA GLN A 114 -27.70 -8.05 2.98
C GLN A 114 -28.12 -6.91 3.91
N ALA A 115 -29.38 -6.95 4.38
CA ALA A 115 -29.90 -5.98 5.34
C ALA A 115 -29.21 -6.12 6.70
N LEU A 116 -28.96 -7.35 7.14
CA LEU A 116 -28.28 -7.67 8.38
C LEU A 116 -26.88 -7.03 8.40
N LYS A 117 -26.06 -7.23 7.37
CA LYS A 117 -24.72 -6.60 7.29
C LYS A 117 -24.75 -5.07 7.35
N SER A 118 -25.81 -4.45 6.85
CA SER A 118 -25.97 -3.00 6.89
C SER A 118 -26.50 -2.49 8.24
N HIS A 119 -27.00 -3.39 9.09
CA HIS A 119 -27.54 -3.08 10.41
C HIS A 119 -26.44 -2.97 11.47
N SER A 120 -26.43 -1.91 12.27
CA SER A 120 -25.37 -1.65 13.26
C SER A 120 -25.21 -2.75 14.31
N GLY A 121 -26.28 -3.46 14.62
CA GLY A 121 -26.27 -4.51 15.63
C GLY A 121 -26.20 -5.94 15.09
N TYR A 122 -25.97 -6.13 13.79
CA TYR A 122 -25.73 -7.47 13.22
C TYR A 122 -24.69 -8.28 14.00
N LYS A 123 -23.76 -7.57 14.65
CA LYS A 123 -22.69 -8.15 15.46
C LYS A 123 -23.17 -8.93 16.69
N GLN A 124 -24.40 -8.67 17.14
CA GLN A 124 -25.02 -9.35 18.29
C GLN A 124 -25.62 -10.71 17.90
N VAL A 125 -25.82 -10.96 16.60
CA VAL A 125 -26.28 -12.26 16.10
C VAL A 125 -25.12 -13.25 16.20
N SER A 126 -25.24 -14.21 17.10
CA SER A 126 -24.30 -15.31 17.28
C SER A 126 -24.69 -16.53 16.46
N GLU A 127 -25.95 -16.69 16.08
CA GLU A 127 -26.40 -17.84 15.30
C GLU A 127 -27.37 -17.47 14.17
N LEU A 128 -27.21 -18.16 13.04
CA LEU A 128 -28.09 -18.10 11.89
C LEU A 128 -28.61 -19.50 11.58
N TRP A 129 -29.91 -19.59 11.33
CA TRP A 129 -30.56 -20.80 10.84
C TRP A 129 -31.21 -20.47 9.50
N LEU A 130 -30.67 -21.00 8.40
CA LEU A 130 -31.03 -20.58 7.05
C LEU A 130 -31.54 -21.78 6.23
N ARG A 131 -32.76 -21.70 5.73
CA ARG A 131 -33.32 -22.67 4.78
C ARG A 131 -32.86 -22.30 3.38
N VAL A 132 -32.04 -23.14 2.75
CA VAL A 132 -31.50 -22.86 1.39
C VAL A 132 -31.76 -24.04 0.47
N GLY A 133 -32.05 -23.75 -0.80
CA GLY A 133 -32.15 -24.79 -1.83
C GLY A 133 -30.78 -25.16 -2.41
N ALA A 134 -30.68 -26.38 -2.96
CA ALA A 134 -29.49 -26.81 -3.71
C ALA A 134 -29.23 -25.96 -4.98
N VAL A 135 -30.28 -25.35 -5.52
CA VAL A 135 -30.24 -24.39 -6.64
C VAL A 135 -30.98 -23.11 -6.23
N PRO A 136 -30.71 -21.96 -6.88
CA PRO A 136 -31.46 -20.74 -6.66
C PRO A 136 -32.96 -20.94 -6.94
N LEU A 137 -33.78 -20.88 -5.89
CA LEU A 137 -35.22 -21.18 -5.98
C LEU A 137 -36.04 -20.02 -6.52
N TYR A 138 -35.58 -18.79 -6.28
CA TYR A 138 -36.26 -17.56 -6.65
C TYR A 138 -35.33 -16.67 -7.48
N GLN A 139 -35.92 -15.75 -8.25
CA GLN A 139 -35.16 -14.83 -9.09
C GLN A 139 -34.24 -13.93 -8.24
N GLY A 140 -32.98 -13.80 -8.65
CA GLY A 140 -31.99 -12.97 -7.95
C GLY A 140 -31.38 -13.60 -6.70
N MET A 141 -31.77 -14.83 -6.36
CA MET A 141 -31.12 -15.59 -5.30
C MET A 141 -29.75 -16.12 -5.76
N PRO A 142 -28.71 -16.03 -4.91
CA PRO A 142 -27.43 -16.68 -5.15
C PRO A 142 -27.51 -18.20 -4.89
N GLU A 143 -26.47 -18.92 -5.30
CA GLU A 143 -26.31 -20.35 -4.98
C GLU A 143 -26.00 -20.56 -3.49
N ALA A 144 -26.30 -21.74 -2.94
CA ALA A 144 -26.02 -22.05 -1.54
C ALA A 144 -24.53 -21.87 -1.17
N SER A 145 -23.60 -22.19 -2.07
CA SER A 145 -22.17 -21.95 -1.87
C SER A 145 -21.81 -20.47 -1.75
N GLU A 146 -22.49 -19.60 -2.50
CA GLU A 146 -22.26 -18.16 -2.43
C GLU A 146 -22.79 -17.58 -1.10
N ILE A 147 -23.95 -18.07 -0.64
CA ILE A 147 -24.50 -17.72 0.69
C ILE A 147 -23.54 -18.16 1.79
N LEU A 148 -23.03 -19.39 1.73
CA LEU A 148 -22.07 -19.92 2.70
C LEU A 148 -20.76 -19.12 2.70
N ASN A 149 -20.23 -18.78 1.53
CA ASN A 149 -19.02 -17.95 1.41
C ASN A 149 -19.24 -16.57 2.03
N TRP A 150 -20.39 -15.95 1.76
CA TRP A 150 -20.75 -14.68 2.39
C TRP A 150 -20.81 -14.79 3.90
N CYS A 151 -21.42 -15.86 4.43
CA CYS A 151 -21.50 -16.11 5.87
C CYS A 151 -20.10 -16.26 6.48
N GLN A 152 -19.20 -16.99 5.82
CA GLN A 152 -17.80 -17.14 6.25
C GLN A 152 -17.06 -15.80 6.26
N ASP A 153 -17.26 -14.98 5.22
CA ASP A 153 -16.70 -13.62 5.14
C ASP A 153 -17.24 -12.68 6.24
N GLU A 154 -18.39 -13.01 6.86
CA GLU A 154 -18.95 -12.29 8.01
C GLU A 154 -18.67 -12.98 9.36
N GLY A 155 -17.85 -14.04 9.34
CA GLY A 155 -17.36 -14.74 10.53
C GLY A 155 -18.28 -15.85 11.04
N PHE A 156 -19.24 -16.29 10.24
CA PHE A 156 -20.11 -17.41 10.55
C PHE A 156 -19.52 -18.72 10.01
N GLU A 157 -19.55 -19.75 10.84
CA GLU A 157 -19.08 -21.09 10.52
C GLU A 157 -20.26 -22.06 10.51
N LEU A 158 -20.36 -22.86 9.46
CA LEU A 158 -21.38 -23.91 9.35
C LEU A 158 -21.11 -24.98 10.41
N GLN A 159 -22.08 -25.20 11.31
CA GLN A 159 -22.01 -26.22 12.36
C GLN A 159 -22.78 -27.48 11.98
N VAL A 160 -24.03 -27.30 11.52
CA VAL A 160 -24.95 -28.40 11.25
C VAL A 160 -25.70 -28.14 9.94
N THR A 161 -25.92 -29.20 9.18
CA THR A 161 -26.85 -29.24 8.06
C THR A 161 -27.92 -30.26 8.40
N ARG A 162 -29.18 -29.83 8.46
CA ARG A 162 -30.32 -30.71 8.67
C ARG A 162 -31.00 -30.98 7.33
N GLU A 163 -31.10 -32.25 6.99
CA GLU A 163 -31.63 -32.75 5.73
C GLU A 163 -33.00 -33.41 5.92
N ASP A 164 -33.80 -32.91 6.87
CA ASP A 164 -35.19 -33.37 7.07
C ASP A 164 -36.01 -33.17 5.77
N ASP A 165 -35.69 -32.11 5.03
CA ASP A 165 -36.01 -31.94 3.62
C ASP A 165 -34.69 -31.86 2.83
N PRO A 166 -34.37 -32.85 1.97
CA PRO A 166 -33.12 -32.87 1.20
C PRO A 166 -33.07 -31.81 0.10
N ASP A 167 -34.22 -31.30 -0.36
CA ASP A 167 -34.31 -30.26 -1.36
C ASP A 167 -34.15 -28.86 -0.73
N LEU A 168 -34.53 -28.74 0.54
CA LEU A 168 -34.47 -27.52 1.35
C LEU A 168 -33.78 -27.76 2.70
N PRO A 169 -32.47 -28.05 2.71
CA PRO A 169 -31.73 -28.22 3.95
C PRO A 169 -31.76 -26.95 4.82
N LEU A 170 -31.82 -27.16 6.14
CA LEU A 170 -31.69 -26.10 7.13
C LEU A 170 -30.25 -26.05 7.63
N LEU A 171 -29.58 -24.92 7.39
CA LEU A 171 -28.20 -24.68 7.76
C LEU A 171 -28.12 -23.95 9.09
N GLN A 172 -27.41 -24.51 10.07
CA GLN A 172 -27.06 -23.84 11.32
C GLN A 172 -25.63 -23.29 11.21
N LEU A 173 -25.49 -21.98 11.34
CA LEU A 173 -24.20 -21.29 11.37
C LEU A 173 -24.01 -20.55 12.68
N THR A 174 -22.81 -20.62 13.23
CA THR A 174 -22.44 -19.92 14.47
C THR A 174 -21.34 -18.91 14.17
N ARG A 175 -21.50 -17.69 14.68
CA ARG A 175 -20.53 -16.61 14.54
C ARG A 175 -19.37 -16.84 15.48
N HIS A 176 -18.15 -16.78 14.96
CA HIS A 176 -16.96 -16.92 15.78
C HIS A 176 -16.82 -15.72 16.75
N PRO A 177 -16.73 -15.94 18.08
CA PRO A 177 -16.82 -14.85 19.09
C PRO A 177 -15.66 -13.85 19.03
N PHE A 178 -14.54 -14.23 18.43
CA PHE A 178 -13.38 -13.36 18.25
C PHE A 178 -13.23 -12.81 16.82
N TYR A 179 -14.21 -13.01 15.94
CA TYR A 179 -14.10 -12.64 14.52
C TYR A 179 -13.75 -11.15 14.32
N ASP A 180 -14.52 -10.26 14.95
CA ASP A 180 -14.30 -8.81 14.85
C ASP A 180 -12.90 -8.41 15.35
N ARG A 181 -12.47 -8.98 16.48
CA ARG A 181 -11.12 -8.73 17.02
C ARG A 181 -10.05 -9.24 16.07
N TRP A 182 -10.26 -10.39 15.46
CA TRP A 182 -9.33 -10.96 14.48
C TRP A 182 -9.24 -10.07 13.24
N GLN A 183 -10.36 -9.59 12.67
CA GLN A 183 -10.36 -8.66 11.56
C GLN A 183 -9.63 -7.35 11.89
N GLU A 184 -9.90 -6.76 13.06
CA GLU A 184 -9.20 -5.55 13.51
C GLU A 184 -7.68 -5.77 13.61
N GLN A 185 -7.25 -6.91 14.18
CA GLN A 185 -5.84 -7.25 14.27
C GLN A 185 -5.21 -7.52 12.90
N ALA A 186 -5.92 -8.18 12.00
CA ALA A 186 -5.47 -8.40 10.63
C ALA A 186 -5.28 -7.06 9.88
N GLN A 187 -6.21 -6.12 10.03
CA GLN A 187 -6.08 -4.77 9.46
C GLN A 187 -4.89 -4.00 10.07
N ARG A 188 -4.71 -4.06 11.39
CA ARG A 188 -3.56 -3.45 12.08
C ARG A 188 -2.24 -4.06 11.60
N ALA A 189 -2.17 -5.39 11.50
CA ALA A 189 -0.99 -6.10 11.00
C ALA A 189 -0.67 -5.71 9.55
N ALA A 190 -1.66 -5.63 8.67
CA ALA A 190 -1.48 -5.18 7.30
C ALA A 190 -0.96 -3.73 7.22
N LYS A 191 -1.48 -2.82 8.06
CA LYS A 191 -1.00 -1.44 8.15
C LYS A 191 0.45 -1.38 8.63
N LEU A 192 0.79 -2.11 9.69
CA LEU A 192 2.15 -2.17 10.24
C LEU A 192 3.13 -2.78 9.22
N ALA A 193 2.74 -3.83 8.51
CA ALA A 193 3.55 -4.42 7.44
C ALA A 193 3.85 -3.42 6.32
N LYS A 194 2.86 -2.61 5.91
CA LYS A 194 3.06 -1.54 4.92
C LYS A 194 4.02 -0.46 5.44
N GLN A 195 3.89 -0.06 6.70
CA GLN A 195 4.79 0.92 7.33
C GLN A 195 6.23 0.39 7.43
N LEU A 196 6.39 -0.87 7.83
CA LEU A 196 7.69 -1.53 7.94
C LEU A 196 8.39 -1.60 6.59
N LYS A 197 7.67 -1.99 5.52
CA LYS A 197 8.21 -2.00 4.15
C LYS A 197 8.65 -0.60 3.68
N ALA A 198 7.86 0.43 4.00
CA ALA A 198 8.21 1.81 3.66
C ALA A 198 9.45 2.31 4.44
N ALA A 199 9.54 1.97 5.72
CA ALA A 199 10.71 2.31 6.54
C ALA A 199 11.98 1.60 6.06
N GLN A 200 11.88 0.33 5.68
CA GLN A 200 12.99 -0.43 5.08
C GLN A 200 13.49 0.23 3.79
N ALA A 201 12.58 0.58 2.88
CA ALA A 201 12.93 1.29 1.64
C ALA A 201 13.60 2.66 1.91
N ALA A 202 13.13 3.39 2.93
CA ALA A 202 13.73 4.66 3.33
C ALA A 202 15.14 4.48 3.91
N ILE A 203 15.36 3.45 4.73
CA ILE A 203 16.67 3.09 5.28
C ILE A 203 17.63 2.72 4.14
N GLU A 204 17.20 1.90 3.18
CA GLU A 204 18.01 1.52 2.02
C GLU A 204 18.38 2.73 1.16
N ALA A 205 17.44 3.64 0.90
CA ALA A 205 17.70 4.89 0.18
C ALA A 205 18.71 5.78 0.91
N ALA A 206 18.55 5.95 2.22
CA ALA A 206 19.50 6.73 3.04
C ALA A 206 20.90 6.09 3.06
N HIS A 207 20.99 4.75 3.05
CA HIS A 207 22.27 4.05 2.92
C HIS A 207 22.92 4.28 1.55
N ALA A 208 22.15 4.21 0.47
CA ALA A 208 22.67 4.49 -0.87
C ALA A 208 23.16 5.93 -1.01
N GLU A 209 22.41 6.91 -0.49
CA GLU A 209 22.81 8.31 -0.47
C GLU A 209 24.09 8.51 0.35
N LYS A 210 24.19 7.89 1.52
CA LYS A 210 25.40 7.93 2.35
C LYS A 210 26.62 7.38 1.60
N GLN A 211 26.47 6.27 0.86
CA GLN A 211 27.57 5.70 0.07
C GLN A 211 28.01 6.63 -1.06
N GLN A 212 27.06 7.31 -1.72
CA GLN A 212 27.36 8.32 -2.73
C GLN A 212 28.15 9.49 -2.13
N TRP A 213 27.76 9.97 -0.95
CA TRP A 213 28.47 11.02 -0.23
C TRP A 213 29.90 10.63 0.15
N LEU A 214 30.11 9.40 0.64
CA LEU A 214 31.45 8.90 0.95
C LEU A 214 32.33 8.83 -0.30
N THR A 215 31.79 8.34 -1.42
CA THR A 215 32.52 8.29 -2.70
C THR A 215 32.89 9.70 -3.18
N GLN A 216 31.98 10.68 -3.06
CA GLN A 216 32.27 12.08 -3.40
C GLN A 216 33.34 12.69 -2.48
N GLN A 217 33.30 12.37 -1.19
CA GLN A 217 34.31 12.83 -0.23
C GLN A 217 35.70 12.30 -0.58
N GLU A 218 35.81 11.01 -0.94
CA GLU A 218 37.06 10.41 -1.39
C GLU A 218 37.58 11.08 -2.67
N GLN A 219 36.71 11.35 -3.64
CA GLN A 219 37.08 12.06 -4.86
C GLN A 219 37.60 13.47 -4.56
N TRP A 220 36.92 14.24 -3.70
CA TRP A 220 37.37 15.57 -3.31
C TRP A 220 38.72 15.54 -2.59
N GLN A 221 38.98 14.52 -1.78
CA GLN A 221 40.28 14.37 -1.13
C GLN A 221 41.39 14.10 -2.16
N GLN A 222 41.14 13.23 -3.14
CA GLN A 222 42.10 12.99 -4.23
C GLN A 222 42.34 14.24 -5.08
N ASP A 223 41.29 14.98 -5.41
CA ASP A 223 41.40 16.24 -6.14
C ASP A 223 42.21 17.28 -5.34
N GLN A 224 41.99 17.37 -4.02
CA GLN A 224 42.75 18.26 -3.14
C GLN A 224 44.25 17.90 -3.12
N GLU A 225 44.58 16.61 -2.99
CA GLU A 225 45.97 16.13 -3.03
C GLU A 225 46.62 16.42 -4.40
N ALA A 226 45.89 16.23 -5.51
CA ALA A 226 46.37 16.53 -6.85
C ALA A 226 46.62 18.04 -7.05
N LEU A 227 45.70 18.90 -6.60
CA LEU A 227 45.88 20.35 -6.64
C LEU A 227 47.08 20.79 -5.79
N GLN A 228 47.27 20.19 -4.61
CA GLN A 228 48.41 20.50 -3.76
C GLN A 228 49.74 20.14 -4.46
N ALA A 229 49.82 18.97 -5.09
CA ALA A 229 50.99 18.57 -5.86
C ALA A 229 51.26 19.52 -7.04
N GLN A 230 50.22 19.99 -7.75
CA GLN A 230 50.36 20.99 -8.82
C GLN A 230 50.88 22.33 -8.30
N CYS A 231 50.36 22.81 -7.16
CA CYS A 231 50.84 24.03 -6.51
C CYS A 231 52.33 23.91 -6.13
N ASP A 232 52.74 22.77 -5.58
CA ASP A 232 54.12 22.52 -5.21
C ASP A 232 55.04 22.44 -6.45
N GLU A 233 54.58 21.82 -7.55
CA GLU A 233 55.31 21.80 -8.83
C GLU A 233 55.46 23.21 -9.43
N GLN A 234 54.39 24.00 -9.44
CA GLN A 234 54.44 25.38 -9.92
C GLN A 234 55.36 26.24 -9.06
N ARG A 235 55.35 26.05 -7.75
CA ARG A 235 56.26 26.73 -6.83
C ARG A 235 57.72 26.39 -7.13
N GLN A 236 58.04 25.12 -7.34
CA GLN A 236 59.39 24.70 -7.74
C GLN A 236 59.80 25.32 -9.08
N LYS A 237 58.89 25.40 -10.07
CA LYS A 237 59.17 26.08 -11.35
C LYS A 237 59.43 27.56 -11.16
N ILE A 238 58.65 28.25 -10.33
CA ILE A 238 58.86 29.67 -10.01
C ILE A 238 60.22 29.86 -9.34
N ASP A 239 60.57 29.03 -8.35
CA ASP A 239 61.84 29.11 -7.65
C ASP A 239 63.03 28.86 -8.60
N ALA A 240 62.91 27.89 -9.52
CA ALA A 240 63.91 27.62 -10.56
C ALA A 240 64.07 28.81 -11.53
N LEU A 241 62.97 29.37 -12.02
CA LEU A 241 62.99 30.55 -12.89
C LEU A 241 63.58 31.79 -12.20
N GLN A 242 63.32 31.95 -10.90
CA GLN A 242 63.93 33.02 -10.09
C GLN A 242 65.44 32.84 -9.96
N ALA A 243 65.91 31.60 -9.77
CA ALA A 243 67.33 31.27 -9.73
C ALA A 243 68.02 31.53 -11.08
N ASP A 244 67.41 31.09 -12.19
CA ASP A 244 67.91 31.35 -13.55
C ASP A 244 67.98 32.85 -13.85
N LEU A 245 66.95 33.60 -13.48
CA LEU A 245 66.91 35.05 -13.66
C LEU A 245 67.99 35.75 -12.82
N ALA A 246 68.26 35.27 -11.61
CA ALA A 246 69.37 35.77 -10.79
C ALA A 246 70.73 35.47 -11.43
N GLN A 247 70.92 34.27 -12.00
CA GLN A 247 72.13 33.89 -12.71
C GLN A 247 72.33 34.75 -13.98
N GLN A 248 71.29 34.98 -14.77
CA GLN A 248 71.35 35.85 -15.95
C GLN A 248 71.73 37.29 -15.58
N LYS A 249 71.15 37.83 -14.49
CA LYS A 249 71.52 39.15 -13.97
C LYS A 249 72.99 39.21 -13.55
N ALA A 250 73.50 38.18 -12.86
CA ALA A 250 74.91 38.10 -12.47
C ALA A 250 75.84 38.04 -13.69
N LEU A 251 75.50 37.23 -14.70
CA LEU A 251 76.26 37.12 -15.94
C LEU A 251 76.24 38.42 -16.75
N HIS A 252 75.09 39.10 -16.79
CA HIS A 252 74.98 40.42 -17.42
C HIS A 252 75.85 41.47 -16.72
N SER A 253 75.87 41.48 -15.38
CA SER A 253 76.78 42.34 -14.60
C SER A 253 78.24 42.05 -14.93
N ALA A 254 78.64 40.78 -14.97
CA ALA A 254 80.00 40.38 -15.31
C ALA A 254 80.40 40.78 -16.75
N LEU A 255 79.48 40.69 -17.71
CA LEU A 255 79.69 41.18 -19.07
C LEU A 255 79.86 42.71 -19.12
N MET A 256 79.06 43.45 -18.34
CA MET A 256 79.21 44.91 -18.23
C MET A 256 80.57 45.29 -17.63
N ASP A 257 81.03 44.58 -16.60
CA ASP A 257 82.35 44.78 -16.00
C ASP A 257 83.48 44.46 -16.99
N LEU A 258 83.37 43.34 -17.71
CA LEU A 258 84.32 42.98 -18.77
C LEU A 258 84.36 44.02 -19.89
N HIS A 259 83.20 44.53 -20.31
CA HIS A 259 83.11 45.57 -21.33
C HIS A 259 83.80 46.86 -20.87
N LYS A 260 83.62 47.23 -19.61
CA LYS A 260 84.32 48.35 -18.98
C LYS A 260 85.84 48.14 -18.94
N ASP A 261 86.30 46.94 -18.59
CA ASP A 261 87.72 46.58 -18.57
C ASP A 261 88.34 46.60 -19.98
N ILE A 262 87.63 46.08 -20.99
CA ILE A 262 88.03 46.14 -22.40
C ILE A 262 88.15 47.59 -22.85
N ASN A 263 87.15 48.43 -22.57
CA ASN A 263 87.20 49.85 -22.92
C ASN A 263 88.38 50.55 -22.25
N LYS A 264 88.63 50.27 -20.97
CA LYS A 264 89.81 50.77 -20.25
C LYS A 264 91.12 50.30 -20.90
N LYS A 265 91.22 49.02 -21.28
CA LYS A 265 92.40 48.49 -22.00
C LYS A 265 92.59 49.14 -23.36
N PHE A 266 91.51 49.41 -24.09
CA PHE A 266 91.57 50.17 -25.35
C PHE A 266 92.03 51.60 -25.12
N GLU A 267 91.55 52.28 -24.08
CA GLU A 267 92.07 53.61 -23.69
C GLU A 267 93.56 53.56 -23.34
N GLU A 268 93.99 52.58 -22.55
CA GLU A 268 95.41 52.33 -22.22
C GLU A 268 96.25 52.08 -23.48
N GLN A 269 95.77 51.23 -24.41
CA GLN A 269 96.45 50.98 -25.69
C GLN A 269 96.46 52.22 -26.58
N HIS A 270 95.38 53.00 -26.60
CA HIS A 270 95.28 54.21 -27.40
C HIS A 270 96.28 55.26 -26.90
N GLU A 271 96.37 55.47 -25.59
CA GLU A 271 97.40 56.32 -24.98
C GLU A 271 98.81 55.78 -25.25
N PHE A 272 99.05 54.48 -25.12
CA PHE A 272 100.34 53.88 -25.45
C PHE A 272 100.74 54.08 -26.93
N ILE A 273 99.81 53.91 -27.88
CA ILE A 273 100.06 54.19 -29.30
C ILE A 273 100.35 55.66 -29.52
N LYS A 274 99.65 56.56 -28.82
CA LYS A 274 99.85 58.01 -28.89
C LYS A 274 101.22 58.40 -28.34
N GLU A 275 101.66 57.80 -27.24
CA GLU A 275 103.00 57.93 -26.69
C GLU A 275 104.07 57.38 -27.65
N ALA A 276 103.86 56.18 -28.19
CA ALA A 276 104.77 55.55 -29.15
C ALA A 276 104.87 56.35 -30.47
N ALA A 277 103.74 56.88 -30.96
CA ALA A 277 103.70 57.75 -32.13
C ALA A 277 104.40 59.10 -31.86
N ASN A 278 104.26 59.67 -30.66
CA ASN A 278 105.04 60.83 -30.23
C ASN A 278 106.54 60.52 -30.17
N ALA A 279 106.94 59.36 -29.63
CA ALA A 279 108.34 58.93 -29.56
C ALA A 279 108.93 58.68 -30.96
N LEU A 280 108.17 58.07 -31.87
CA LEU A 280 108.55 57.91 -33.29
C LEU A 280 108.60 59.27 -34.00
N GLY A 281 107.65 60.15 -33.72
CA GLY A 281 107.66 61.54 -34.17
C GLY A 281 108.95 62.26 -33.78
N GLN A 282 109.36 62.16 -32.51
CA GLN A 282 110.61 62.72 -31.99
C GLN A 282 111.87 62.07 -32.60
N HIS A 283 111.83 60.78 -32.95
CA HIS A 283 112.93 60.11 -33.67
C HIS A 283 113.05 60.53 -35.13
N ILE A 284 111.93 60.87 -35.79
CA ILE A 284 111.94 61.40 -37.16
C ILE A 284 112.37 62.88 -37.16
N THR A 285 111.94 63.69 -36.18
CA THR A 285 112.40 65.09 -36.07
C THR A 285 113.88 65.19 -35.67
N ARG A 286 114.42 64.23 -34.92
CA ARG A 286 115.87 64.16 -34.64
C ARG A 286 116.72 63.73 -35.85
N ARG A 287 116.14 63.07 -36.86
CA ARG A 287 116.87 62.64 -38.07
C ARG A 287 116.86 63.67 -39.20
N THR A 288 116.01 64.69 -39.13
CA THR A 288 115.95 65.81 -40.09
C THR A 288 116.69 67.06 -39.64
N ALA A 289 117.40 67.03 -38.50
CA ALA A 289 118.21 68.14 -38.01
C ALA A 289 119.72 68.01 -38.35
N ASP A 290 120.11 66.94 -39.06
CA ASP A 290 121.50 66.68 -39.52
C ASP A 290 121.64 66.77 -41.06
N LEU A 291 120.75 67.51 -41.73
CA LEU A 291 120.88 67.93 -43.14
C LEU A 291 120.48 69.40 -43.27
#